data_AF-A6JKP2-F1
#
_entry.id   AF-A6JKP2-F1
#
_cell.length_a   1.000
_cell.length_b   1.000
_cell.length_c   1.000
_cell.angle_alpha   90.00
_cell.angle_beta   90.00
_cell.angle_gamma   90.00
#
_symmetry.space_group_name_H-M   'P 1'
#
loop_
_entity.id
_entity.type
_entity.pdbx_description
1 polymer ?
#
loop_
_entity_poly.entity_id
_entity_poly.type
_entity_poly.pdbx_seq_one_letter_code
_entity_poly.pdbx_strand_id
1 'polypeptide(L)'
;MSSYLRFSTEQLPKFKAKHPDAKVSELIRKIAAMWRELPEAEKKVYEADFKAEWKVYKEAVSKYKEQLTPSQLMGLEKEARQKRLKKKAQIKRRELILLGKPKRPRSAYNIYVSESFQEAKDESAQGKLKLVNQAWKNLSHDEKQAYIQLAKDDRIRYDNEMKSWEEQMAEVGRSDLIRRSVKRPPGDISEN
;
A
#
# COMPACT_ATOMS: atom_id res chain seq x y z
N MET A 1 12.54 -5.30 23.79
CA MET A 1 11.92 -6.15 22.74
C MET A 1 10.97 -7.15 23.43
N SER A 2 9.83 -7.59 22.86
CA SER A 2 8.95 -8.53 23.60
C SER A 2 9.64 -9.88 23.87
N SER A 3 9.21 -10.62 24.91
CA SER A 3 9.84 -11.87 25.35
C SER A 3 9.99 -12.91 24.22
N TYR A 4 8.90 -13.19 23.49
CA TYR A 4 8.94 -14.07 22.32
C TYR A 4 9.87 -13.55 21.22
N LEU A 5 9.84 -12.24 20.92
CA LEU A 5 10.65 -11.70 19.84
C LEU A 5 12.15 -11.80 20.19
N ARG A 6 12.51 -11.63 21.46
CA ARG A 6 13.87 -11.82 21.97
C ARG A 6 14.34 -13.27 21.82
N PHE A 7 13.54 -14.22 22.29
CA PHE A 7 13.79 -15.65 22.04
C PHE A 7 13.91 -15.95 20.54
N SER A 8 13.02 -15.41 19.72
CA SER A 8 13.05 -15.62 18.28
C SER A 8 14.30 -15.05 17.61
N THR A 9 14.80 -13.89 18.06
CA THR A 9 16.02 -13.29 17.54
C THR A 9 17.27 -14.09 17.92
N GLU A 10 17.28 -14.74 19.08
CA GLU A 10 18.39 -15.60 19.52
C GLU A 10 18.40 -16.96 18.81
N GLN A 11 17.22 -17.54 18.57
CA GLN A 11 17.09 -18.87 17.97
C GLN A 11 17.22 -18.84 16.45
N LEU A 12 16.81 -17.75 15.78
CA LEU A 12 16.80 -17.68 14.32
C LEU A 12 18.19 -17.90 13.69
N PRO A 13 19.30 -17.29 14.17
CA PRO A 13 20.64 -17.57 13.64
C PRO A 13 21.06 -19.03 13.83
N LYS A 14 20.74 -19.64 14.99
CA LYS A 14 21.06 -21.05 15.29
C LYS A 14 20.33 -22.00 14.34
N PHE A 15 19.06 -21.71 14.06
CA PHE A 15 18.25 -22.48 13.11
C PHE A 15 18.71 -22.29 11.68
N LYS A 16 19.11 -21.07 11.30
CA LYS A 16 19.64 -20.79 9.96
C LYS A 16 21.01 -21.42 9.74
N ALA A 17 21.86 -21.50 10.76
CA ALA A 17 23.13 -22.21 10.67
C ALA A 17 22.95 -23.72 10.44
N LYS A 18 21.93 -24.33 11.06
CA LYS A 18 21.59 -25.75 10.86
C LYS A 18 20.82 -26.01 9.57
N HIS A 19 20.13 -25.01 9.05
CA HIS A 19 19.35 -25.09 7.82
C HIS A 19 19.60 -23.87 6.92
N PRO A 20 20.78 -23.80 6.25
CA PRO A 20 21.16 -22.63 5.46
C PRO A 20 20.19 -22.31 4.32
N ASP A 21 19.64 -23.36 3.70
CA ASP A 21 18.74 -23.26 2.52
C ASP A 21 17.27 -23.13 2.89
N ALA A 22 16.91 -23.28 4.17
CA ALA A 22 15.52 -23.22 4.60
C ALA A 22 14.98 -21.78 4.57
N LYS A 23 13.71 -21.65 4.19
CA LYS A 23 13.02 -20.35 4.22
C LYS A 23 12.89 -19.86 5.66
N VAL A 24 13.26 -18.60 5.88
CA VAL A 24 13.17 -17.95 7.20
C VAL A 24 11.76 -18.08 7.81
N SER A 25 10.70 -18.01 7.00
CA SER A 25 9.32 -18.17 7.46
C SER A 25 9.05 -19.55 8.08
N GLU A 26 9.66 -20.62 7.57
CA GLU A 26 9.54 -21.96 8.11
C GLU A 26 10.33 -22.11 9.42
N LEU A 27 11.52 -21.51 9.48
CA LEU A 27 12.33 -21.47 10.71
C LEU A 27 11.60 -20.72 11.82
N ILE A 28 11.04 -19.55 11.52
CA ILE A 28 10.23 -18.77 12.48
C ILE A 28 8.99 -19.56 12.93
N ARG A 29 8.34 -20.33 12.05
CA ARG A 29 7.22 -21.19 12.42
C ARG A 29 7.64 -22.27 13.42
N LYS A 30 8.79 -22.91 13.20
CA LYS A 30 9.37 -23.90 14.14
C LYS A 30 9.74 -23.25 15.48
N ILE A 31 10.37 -22.08 15.45
CA ILE A 31 10.71 -21.30 16.65
C ILE A 31 9.47 -20.90 17.46
N ALA A 32 8.38 -20.51 16.79
CA ALA A 32 7.10 -20.22 17.43
C ALA A 32 6.46 -21.46 18.08
N ALA A 33 6.69 -22.67 17.52
CA ALA A 33 6.26 -23.91 18.15
C ALA A 33 7.09 -24.20 19.41
N MET A 34 8.42 -24.12 19.31
CA MET A 34 9.31 -24.29 20.47
C MET A 34 9.01 -23.31 21.60
N TRP A 35 8.73 -22.04 21.28
CA TRP A 35 8.34 -21.07 22.31
C TRP A 35 7.05 -21.47 23.03
N ARG A 36 6.07 -22.07 22.34
CA ARG A 36 4.83 -22.52 22.99
C ARG A 36 5.10 -23.67 23.97
N GLU A 37 5.95 -24.60 23.57
CA GLU A 37 6.37 -25.77 24.36
C GLU A 37 7.37 -25.42 25.48
N LEU A 38 8.02 -24.26 25.41
CA LEU A 38 9.03 -23.84 26.38
C LEU A 38 8.45 -23.79 27.81
N PRO A 39 9.17 -24.32 28.82
CA PRO A 39 8.74 -24.26 30.21
C PRO A 39 8.50 -22.83 30.67
N GLU A 40 7.51 -22.65 31.54
CA GLU A 40 7.14 -21.34 32.06
C GLU A 40 8.30 -20.69 32.84
N ALA A 41 9.15 -21.49 33.49
CA ALA A 41 10.34 -21.01 34.18
C ALA A 41 11.31 -20.30 33.23
N GLU A 42 11.51 -20.82 32.02
CA GLU A 42 12.40 -20.23 31.02
C GLU A 42 11.75 -19.00 30.36
N LYS A 43 10.43 -19.07 30.08
CA LYS A 43 9.67 -17.90 29.59
C LYS A 43 9.77 -16.72 30.55
N LYS A 44 9.69 -16.98 31.86
CA LYS A 44 9.79 -15.94 32.91
C LYS A 44 11.12 -15.19 32.89
N VAL A 45 12.23 -15.83 32.50
CA VAL A 45 13.52 -15.14 32.34
C VAL A 45 13.40 -14.07 31.26
N TYR A 46 12.87 -14.43 30.09
CA TYR A 46 12.65 -13.50 28.98
C TYR A 46 11.63 -12.39 29.33
N GLU A 47 10.63 -12.68 30.16
CA GLU A 47 9.68 -11.68 30.64
C GLU A 47 10.30 -10.71 31.65
N ALA A 48 11.14 -11.20 32.56
CA ALA A 48 11.87 -10.37 33.52
C ALA A 48 12.80 -9.40 32.77
N ASP A 49 13.54 -9.91 31.79
CA ASP A 49 14.40 -9.11 30.91
C ASP A 49 13.60 -8.06 30.14
N PHE A 50 12.45 -8.44 29.56
CA PHE A 50 11.58 -7.47 28.88
C PHE A 50 11.11 -6.36 29.82
N LYS A 51 10.70 -6.71 31.05
CA LYS A 51 10.25 -5.72 32.05
C LYS A 51 11.39 -4.77 32.46
N ALA A 52 12.60 -5.29 32.62
CA ALA A 52 13.78 -4.48 32.92
C ALA A 52 14.11 -3.51 31.76
N GLU A 53 14.20 -4.01 30.52
CA GLU A 53 14.41 -3.19 29.33
C GLU A 53 13.31 -2.14 29.15
N TRP A 54 12.06 -2.49 29.45
CA TRP A 54 10.92 -1.58 29.31
C TRP A 54 11.01 -0.39 30.29
N LYS A 55 11.49 -0.62 31.52
CA LYS A 55 11.72 0.47 32.48
C LYS A 55 12.77 1.45 31.95
N VAL A 56 13.92 0.93 31.51
CA VAL A 56 15.01 1.73 30.94
C VAL A 56 14.53 2.51 29.71
N TYR A 57 13.79 1.85 28.81
CA TYR A 57 13.22 2.48 27.62
C TYR A 57 12.25 3.62 27.99
N LYS A 58 11.37 3.40 28.96
CA LYS A 58 10.41 4.42 29.39
C LYS A 58 11.11 5.66 29.95
N GLU A 59 12.14 5.46 30.77
CA GLU A 59 12.97 6.56 31.29
C GLU A 59 13.72 7.29 30.17
N ALA A 60 14.34 6.56 29.25
CA ALA A 60 15.04 7.14 28.10
C ALA A 60 14.11 7.96 27.21
N VAL A 61 12.88 7.46 26.96
CA VAL A 61 11.87 8.20 26.18
C VAL A 61 11.38 9.43 26.93
N SER A 62 11.24 9.40 28.25
CA SER A 62 10.86 10.59 29.03
C SER A 62 11.92 11.67 28.89
N LYS A 63 13.18 11.33 29.17
CA LYS A 63 14.32 12.25 29.03
C LYS A 63 14.44 12.81 27.61
N TYR A 64 14.30 11.95 26.60
CA TYR A 64 14.31 12.37 25.20
C TYR A 64 13.19 13.38 24.89
N LYS A 65 11.97 13.12 25.36
CA LYS A 65 10.84 14.04 25.13
C LYS A 65 10.99 15.37 25.86
N GLU A 66 11.51 15.36 27.08
CA GLU A 66 11.77 16.57 27.88
C GLU A 66 12.82 17.48 27.23
N GLN A 67 13.79 16.90 26.51
CA GLN A 67 14.81 17.65 25.77
C GLN A 67 14.30 18.31 24.47
N LEU A 68 13.11 17.94 24.00
CA LEU A 68 12.58 18.45 22.73
C LEU A 68 11.83 19.78 22.90
N THR A 69 12.04 20.67 21.95
CA THR A 69 11.21 21.88 21.82
C THR A 69 9.79 21.51 21.36
N PRO A 70 8.78 22.36 21.67
CA PRO A 70 7.41 22.14 21.18
C PRO A 70 7.32 21.98 19.66
N SER A 71 8.14 22.72 18.90
CA SER A 71 8.20 22.63 17.43
C SER A 71 8.70 21.27 16.95
N GLN A 72 9.76 20.74 17.56
CA GLN A 72 10.29 19.41 17.23
C GLN A 72 9.27 18.32 17.58
N LEU A 73 8.59 18.42 18.73
CA LEU A 73 7.56 17.47 19.13
C LEU A 73 6.40 17.43 18.12
N MET A 74 5.92 18.60 17.69
CA MET A 74 4.90 18.69 16.63
C MET A 74 5.39 18.10 15.30
N GLY A 75 6.66 18.32 14.93
CA GLY A 75 7.28 17.71 13.76
C GLY A 75 7.27 16.19 13.81
N LEU A 76 7.72 15.61 14.93
CA LEU A 76 7.71 14.15 15.14
C LEU A 76 6.29 13.57 15.10
N GLU A 77 5.32 14.24 15.71
CA GLU A 77 3.92 13.80 15.67
C GLU A 77 3.36 13.84 14.25
N LYS A 78 3.63 14.91 13.50
CA LYS A 78 3.21 15.05 12.09
C LYS A 78 3.82 13.94 11.24
N GLU A 79 5.11 13.64 11.41
CA GLU A 79 5.77 12.55 10.70
C GLU A 79 5.19 11.18 11.07
N ALA A 80 4.96 10.92 12.36
CA ALA A 80 4.35 9.67 12.83
C ALA A 80 2.94 9.50 12.25
N ARG A 81 2.15 10.58 12.22
CA ARG A 81 0.82 10.61 11.60
C ARG A 81 0.91 10.34 10.10
N GLN A 82 1.83 10.97 9.38
CA GLN A 82 2.03 10.74 7.95
C GLN A 82 2.44 9.29 7.66
N LYS A 83 3.38 8.72 8.42
CA LYS A 83 3.80 7.32 8.31
C LYS A 83 2.61 6.37 8.54
N ARG A 84 1.78 6.63 9.57
CA ARG A 84 0.57 5.85 9.85
C ARG A 84 -0.47 5.93 8.71
N LEU A 85 -0.73 7.14 8.20
CA LEU A 85 -1.66 7.35 7.09
C LEU A 85 -1.17 6.67 5.81
N LYS A 86 0.13 6.76 5.49
CA LYS A 86 0.75 6.09 4.34
C LYS A 86 0.61 4.57 4.46
N LYS A 87 0.90 3.99 5.63
CA LYS A 87 0.74 2.54 5.88
C LYS A 87 -0.72 2.11 5.74
N LYS A 88 -1.68 2.87 6.29
CA LYS A 88 -3.12 2.59 6.16
C LYS A 88 -3.56 2.65 4.70
N ALA A 89 -3.12 3.65 3.93
CA ALA A 89 -3.41 3.76 2.51
C ALA A 89 -2.82 2.60 1.69
N GLN A 90 -1.61 2.16 2.02
CA GLN A 90 -0.96 1.02 1.37
C GLN A 90 -1.68 -0.30 1.64
N ILE A 91 -2.11 -0.54 2.89
CA ILE A 91 -2.90 -1.73 3.26
C ILE A 91 -4.22 -1.72 2.49
N LYS A 92 -4.95 -0.60 2.53
CA LYS A 92 -6.21 -0.46 1.78
C LYS A 92 -6.00 -0.66 0.28
N ARG A 93 -4.92 -0.12 -0.30
CA ARG A 93 -4.60 -0.34 -1.72
C ARG A 93 -4.38 -1.83 -2.03
N ARG A 94 -3.61 -2.55 -1.21
CA ARG A 94 -3.36 -3.99 -1.40
C ARG A 94 -4.64 -4.81 -1.27
N GLU A 95 -5.48 -4.49 -0.30
CA GLU A 95 -6.79 -5.12 -0.12
C GLU A 95 -7.66 -4.93 -1.36
N LEU A 96 -7.78 -3.70 -1.88
CA LEU A 96 -8.56 -3.43 -3.07
C LEU A 96 -8.03 -4.13 -4.33
N ILE A 97 -6.70 -4.29 -4.44
CA ILE A 97 -6.07 -5.07 -5.53
C ILE A 97 -6.41 -6.56 -5.38
N LEU A 98 -6.33 -7.10 -4.16
CA LEU A 98 -6.67 -8.50 -3.89
C LEU A 98 -8.15 -8.81 -4.17
N LEU A 99 -9.04 -7.85 -3.89
CA LEU A 99 -10.46 -7.93 -4.20
C LEU A 99 -10.77 -7.67 -5.69
N GLY A 100 -9.76 -7.51 -6.55
CA GLY A 100 -9.96 -7.33 -7.99
C GLY A 100 -10.65 -6.02 -8.36
N LYS A 101 -10.55 -4.97 -7.55
CA LYS A 101 -11.24 -3.70 -7.82
C LYS A 101 -10.84 -3.15 -9.21
N PRO A 102 -11.82 -2.85 -10.09
CA PRO A 102 -11.56 -2.30 -11.42
C PRO A 102 -10.65 -1.07 -11.41
N LYS A 103 -9.71 -1.03 -12.36
CA LYS A 103 -8.85 0.15 -12.55
C LYS A 103 -9.68 1.30 -13.09
N ARG A 104 -9.39 2.51 -12.59
CA ARG A 104 -10.03 3.76 -13.04
C ARG A 104 -9.97 3.92 -14.56
N PRO A 105 -10.97 4.59 -15.17
CA PRO A 105 -11.00 4.78 -16.61
C PRO A 105 -9.80 5.63 -17.04
N ARG A 106 -9.18 5.25 -18.15
CA ARG A 106 -8.06 5.97 -18.75
C ARG A 106 -8.58 7.19 -19.50
N SER A 107 -7.89 8.32 -19.33
CA SER A 107 -8.14 9.51 -20.16
C SER A 107 -7.53 9.33 -21.55
N ALA A 108 -7.98 10.13 -22.52
CA ALA A 108 -7.41 10.15 -23.87
C ALA A 108 -5.88 10.35 -23.85
N TYR A 109 -5.42 11.27 -22.99
CA TYR A 109 -3.99 11.49 -22.76
C TYR A 109 -3.28 10.28 -22.15
N ASN A 110 -3.89 9.53 -21.22
CA ASN A 110 -3.25 8.32 -20.67
C ASN A 110 -3.11 7.22 -21.71
N ILE A 111 -4.06 7.09 -22.63
CA ILE A 111 -4.03 6.13 -23.73
C ILE A 111 -2.92 6.52 -24.71
N TYR A 112 -2.89 7.78 -25.14
CA TYR A 112 -1.80 8.33 -25.95
C TYR A 112 -0.42 8.11 -25.32
N VAL A 113 -0.27 8.44 -24.03
CA VAL A 113 1.00 8.21 -23.31
C VAL A 113 1.38 6.74 -23.33
N SER A 114 0.43 5.81 -23.14
CA SER A 114 0.78 4.38 -23.15
C SER A 114 1.29 3.87 -24.50
N GLU A 115 0.84 4.46 -25.60
CA GLU A 115 1.27 4.13 -26.95
C GLU A 115 2.57 4.84 -27.31
N SER A 116 2.59 6.18 -27.24
CA SER A 116 3.75 6.98 -27.66
C SER A 116 4.96 6.89 -26.73
N PHE A 117 4.79 6.50 -25.46
CA PHE A 117 5.92 6.32 -24.55
C PHE A 117 6.82 5.14 -24.95
N GLN A 118 6.27 4.13 -25.64
CA GLN A 118 7.07 3.01 -26.15
C GLN A 118 7.99 3.46 -27.29
N GLU A 119 7.49 4.34 -28.15
CA GLU A 119 8.17 4.83 -29.35
C GLU A 119 9.14 5.99 -29.11
N ALA A 120 8.98 6.71 -27.99
CA ALA A 120 9.83 7.84 -27.64
C ALA A 120 11.31 7.43 -27.50
N LYS A 121 12.17 8.08 -28.29
CA LYS A 121 13.62 7.88 -28.34
C LYS A 121 14.34 8.79 -27.33
N ASP A 122 14.31 8.39 -26.07
CA ASP A 122 15.10 8.98 -24.99
C ASP A 122 15.49 7.86 -24.01
N GLU A 123 16.70 7.88 -23.45
CA GLU A 123 17.15 6.83 -22.52
C GLU A 123 16.46 6.94 -21.15
N SER A 124 16.03 8.14 -20.76
CA SER A 124 15.36 8.41 -19.50
C SER A 124 13.84 8.40 -19.65
N ALA A 125 13.16 7.70 -18.74
CA ALA A 125 11.70 7.74 -18.64
C ALA A 125 11.16 9.18 -18.48
N GLN A 126 11.91 10.07 -17.82
CA GLN A 126 11.50 11.47 -17.66
C GLN A 126 11.64 12.25 -18.97
N GLY A 127 12.68 11.98 -19.76
CA GLY A 127 12.89 12.61 -21.07
C GLY A 127 11.82 12.16 -22.07
N LYS A 128 11.55 10.86 -22.14
CA LYS A 128 10.44 10.29 -22.92
C LYS A 128 9.11 10.97 -22.61
N LEU A 129 8.76 11.07 -21.32
CA LEU A 129 7.50 11.70 -20.91
C LEU A 129 7.43 13.18 -21.31
N LYS A 130 8.53 13.93 -21.24
CA LYS A 130 8.57 15.33 -21.70
C LYS A 130 8.27 15.44 -23.19
N LEU A 131 8.88 14.58 -24.01
CA LEU A 131 8.65 14.54 -25.46
C LEU A 131 7.20 14.19 -25.79
N VAL A 132 6.67 13.11 -25.17
CA VAL A 132 5.28 12.70 -25.33
C VAL A 132 4.31 13.82 -24.92
N ASN A 133 4.61 14.56 -23.85
CA ASN A 133 3.79 15.69 -23.41
C ASN A 133 3.77 16.84 -24.41
N GLN A 134 4.90 17.15 -25.04
CA GLN A 134 4.98 18.17 -26.07
C GLN A 134 4.22 17.72 -27.31
N ALA A 135 4.42 16.48 -27.76
CA ALA A 135 3.71 15.91 -28.89
C ALA A 135 2.18 15.94 -28.69
N TRP A 136 1.68 15.51 -27.52
CA TRP A 136 0.25 15.58 -27.19
C TRP A 136 -0.32 17.00 -27.25
N LYS A 137 0.43 18.01 -26.81
CA LYS A 137 -0.01 19.42 -26.89
C LYS A 137 -0.16 19.87 -28.34
N ASN A 138 0.77 19.46 -29.19
CA ASN A 138 0.83 19.86 -30.60
C ASN A 138 -0.11 19.06 -31.52
N LEU A 139 -0.64 17.92 -31.06
CA LEU A 139 -1.65 17.16 -31.80
C LEU A 139 -2.89 18.01 -32.10
N SER A 140 -3.39 17.86 -33.33
CA SER A 140 -4.61 18.48 -33.82
C SER A 140 -5.86 17.92 -33.11
N HIS A 141 -7.00 18.58 -33.31
CA HIS A 141 -8.28 18.09 -32.77
C HIS A 141 -8.65 16.73 -33.35
N ASP A 142 -8.46 16.53 -34.64
CA ASP A 142 -8.84 15.31 -35.34
C ASP A 142 -7.97 14.12 -34.90
N GLU A 143 -6.67 14.31 -34.71
CA GLU A 143 -5.79 13.27 -34.16
C GLU A 143 -6.14 12.93 -32.71
N LYS A 144 -6.52 13.94 -31.91
CA LYS A 144 -7.00 13.74 -30.54
C LYS A 144 -8.33 12.98 -30.50
N GLN A 145 -9.14 13.07 -31.55
CA GLN A 145 -10.49 12.51 -31.57
C GLN A 145 -10.49 10.98 -31.43
N ALA A 146 -9.51 10.29 -32.06
CA ALA A 146 -9.34 8.85 -31.89
C ALA A 146 -9.12 8.47 -30.41
N TYR A 147 -8.22 9.17 -29.72
CA TYR A 147 -7.95 8.95 -28.30
C TYR A 147 -9.13 9.34 -27.40
N ILE A 148 -9.89 10.37 -27.77
CA ILE A 148 -11.13 10.77 -27.08
C ILE A 148 -12.16 9.65 -27.18
N GLN A 149 -12.31 9.03 -28.35
CA GLN A 149 -13.22 7.90 -28.53
C GLN A 149 -12.78 6.69 -27.70
N LEU A 150 -11.49 6.32 -27.74
CA LEU A 150 -10.96 5.24 -26.90
C LEU A 150 -11.16 5.50 -25.40
N ALA A 151 -11.08 6.75 -24.95
CA ALA A 151 -11.35 7.13 -23.57
C ALA A 151 -12.84 7.00 -23.20
N LYS A 152 -13.76 7.28 -24.13
CA LYS A 152 -15.20 7.02 -23.95
C LYS A 152 -15.45 5.52 -23.84
N ASP A 153 -14.82 4.71 -24.68
CA ASP A 153 -14.99 3.25 -24.64
C ASP A 153 -14.41 2.65 -23.34
N ASP A 154 -13.24 3.13 -22.88
CA ASP A 154 -12.65 2.72 -21.59
C ASP A 154 -13.51 3.16 -20.39
N ARG A 155 -14.26 4.26 -20.54
CA ARG A 155 -15.25 4.67 -19.54
C ARG A 155 -16.41 3.69 -19.44
N ILE A 156 -16.95 3.25 -20.59
CA ILE A 156 -18.00 2.22 -20.64
C ILE A 156 -17.51 0.92 -20.00
N ARG A 157 -16.30 0.47 -20.37
CA ARG A 157 -15.63 -0.70 -19.74
C ARG A 157 -15.60 -0.55 -18.22
N TYR A 158 -15.07 0.57 -17.71
CA TYR A 158 -14.97 0.81 -16.27
C TYR A 158 -16.32 0.80 -15.57
N ASP A 159 -17.34 1.43 -16.16
CA ASP A 159 -18.66 1.51 -15.54
C ASP A 159 -19.33 0.12 -15.47
N ASN A 160 -19.18 -0.72 -16.50
CA ASN A 160 -19.65 -2.11 -16.50
C ASN A 160 -18.89 -3.00 -15.49
N GLU A 161 -17.56 -2.92 -15.48
CA GLU A 161 -16.73 -3.66 -14.51
C GLU A 161 -17.04 -3.24 -13.08
N MET A 162 -17.20 -1.93 -12.83
CA MET A 162 -17.50 -1.42 -11.49
C MET A 162 -18.88 -1.84 -11.02
N LYS A 163 -19.89 -1.87 -11.90
CA LYS A 163 -21.22 -2.36 -11.54
C LYS A 163 -21.16 -3.81 -11.05
N SER A 164 -20.55 -4.68 -11.86
CA SER A 164 -20.38 -6.10 -11.54
C SER A 164 -19.57 -6.30 -10.24
N TRP A 165 -18.50 -5.52 -10.05
CA TRP A 165 -17.68 -5.58 -8.85
C TRP A 165 -18.41 -5.09 -7.60
N GLU A 166 -19.22 -4.02 -7.70
CA GLU A 166 -20.02 -3.50 -6.58
C GLU A 166 -21.11 -4.49 -6.16
N GLU A 167 -21.75 -5.16 -7.12
CA GLU A 167 -22.70 -6.26 -6.87
C GLU A 167 -21.99 -7.41 -6.11
N GLN A 168 -20.84 -7.87 -6.60
CA GLN A 168 -20.04 -8.89 -5.90
C GLN A 168 -19.65 -8.46 -4.49
N MET A 169 -19.25 -7.19 -4.29
CA MET A 169 -18.90 -6.67 -2.96
C MET A 169 -20.11 -6.60 -2.03
N ALA A 170 -21.32 -6.36 -2.55
CA ALA A 170 -22.54 -6.41 -1.77
C ALA A 170 -22.85 -7.84 -1.30
N GLU A 171 -22.72 -8.83 -2.19
CA GLU A 171 -22.97 -10.24 -1.88
C GLU A 171 -22.04 -10.79 -0.79
N VAL A 172 -20.75 -10.43 -0.83
CA VAL A 172 -19.78 -10.83 0.21
C VAL A 172 -19.84 -9.98 1.49
N GLY A 173 -20.85 -9.10 1.63
CA GLY A 173 -21.06 -8.27 2.81
C GLY A 173 -20.08 -7.09 2.96
N ARG A 174 -19.34 -6.74 1.90
CA ARG A 174 -18.39 -5.61 1.85
C ARG A 174 -19.00 -4.36 1.23
N SER A 175 -20.21 -4.03 1.66
CA SER A 175 -20.92 -2.83 1.23
C SER A 175 -20.22 -1.52 1.61
N ASP A 176 -19.26 -1.55 2.53
CA ASP A 176 -18.34 -0.44 2.85
C ASP A 176 -17.49 0.03 1.66
N LEU A 177 -17.34 -0.82 0.64
CA LEU A 177 -16.50 -0.57 -0.53
C LEU A 177 -17.26 -0.02 -1.75
N ILE A 178 -18.58 0.02 -1.68
CA ILE A 178 -19.47 0.50 -2.75
C ILE A 178 -19.44 2.04 -2.81
N ARG A 179 -19.45 2.61 -4.02
CA ARG A 179 -19.44 4.06 -4.20
C ARG A 179 -20.75 4.69 -3.67
N ARG A 180 -20.62 5.74 -2.86
CA ARG A 180 -21.77 6.51 -2.33
C ARG A 180 -22.48 7.38 -3.38
N SER A 181 -21.79 7.74 -4.46
CA SER A 181 -22.34 8.55 -5.56
C SER A 181 -21.65 8.15 -6.86
N VAL A 182 -22.45 7.75 -7.84
CA VAL A 182 -22.02 7.60 -9.23
C VAL A 182 -22.27 8.94 -9.91
N LYS A 183 -21.22 9.75 -10.11
CA LYS A 183 -21.32 10.93 -10.97
C LYS A 183 -21.60 10.44 -12.40
N ARG A 184 -22.87 10.57 -12.83
CA ARG A 184 -23.24 10.41 -14.24
C ARG A 184 -22.59 11.53 -15.06
N PRO A 185 -22.16 11.27 -16.31
CA PRO A 185 -21.72 12.32 -17.20
C PRO A 185 -22.85 13.35 -17.41
N PRO A 186 -22.55 14.65 -17.48
CA PRO A 186 -23.54 15.67 -17.85
C PRO A 186 -23.89 15.45 -19.32
N GLY A 187 -25.09 14.91 -19.58
CA GLY A 187 -25.57 14.56 -20.92
C GLY A 187 -26.69 13.54 -20.93
N ASP A 188 -26.91 12.82 -19.82
CA ASP A 188 -28.01 11.85 -19.70
C ASP A 188 -29.13 12.42 -18.81
N ILE A 189 -29.75 13.50 -19.29
CA ILE A 189 -31.09 13.91 -18.86
C ILE A 189 -32.04 13.28 -19.89
N SER A 190 -32.43 12.03 -19.66
CA SER A 190 -33.66 11.51 -20.25
C SER A 190 -34.81 12.22 -19.55
N GLU A 191 -35.51 13.07 -20.28
CA GLU A 191 -36.83 13.59 -19.91
C GLU A 191 -37.75 12.42 -19.53
N ASN A 192 -38.36 12.54 -18.35
CA ASN A 192 -39.67 11.99 -18.03
C ASN A 192 -40.28 12.86 -16.93
#